data_AF-A0A518H7V5-F1
#
_entry.id   AF-A0A518H7V5-F1
#
_cell.length_a   1.000
_cell.length_b   1.000
_cell.length_c   1.000
_cell.angle_alpha   90.00
_cell.angle_beta   90.00
_cell.angle_gamma   90.00
#
_symmetry.space_group_name_H-M   'P 1'
#
loop_
_entity.id
_entity.type
_entity.pdbx_description
1 polymer ?
#
loop_
_entity_poly.entity_id
_entity_poly.type
_entity_poly.pdbx_seq_one_letter_code
_entity_poly.pdbx_strand_id
1 'polypeptide(L)'
;MRLREALVIVLGLLAVAAGSVTAQESGRAPTPVTPGDPRSSMLGEGPGATGAVDRDPGGSDDVVIPVGPGPEYPRVPQGITRTPEPFEPSTGFRLGIEPLAPTTDDGGAGPGRLGAVPLEELEGPADGLTIDQAMDRLLRFNLELRAQAMEIPKARADVLTAGLRGNPLVYADAAVIPYGDFEGSAGGPTEYAVNLTLPVDLNGKRRRRIAVAEAARLVTEALYQDAVRMQVDTLYTAWIDVLASQATIRFLESGLRGLEEQRSQVERQVREGTSSRSEYNTIEILIDSTDLTLLEAQETSEDAKRTLAALLSIPEAVAETFPVRGSLRGLELPPPPIDPLIRQALATRPDLVAFRLGVDRARSEVKLARANRFEDVFLTYQPFTAQEGLVAGDRASYAWAAGVTIPVPIFDRNQGNIARANQTVGQAMAQLATLERRVVLEVQRAEAAYSVTLATIRRLHEETLPAAEENLHASLRPAGPDEPDPVSSLEARRAFDDVSRQYLDALVRHRRSMFRLNTAVGARVFP
;
A
#
# COMPACT_ATOMS: atom_id res chain seq x y z
N MET A 1 -18.08 -12.36 63.80
CA MET A 1 -19.03 -11.37 64.36
C MET A 1 -18.32 -10.19 65.06
N ARG A 2 -17.13 -9.76 64.60
CA ARG A 2 -16.39 -8.59 65.12
C ARG A 2 -15.69 -7.82 63.98
N LEU A 3 -16.43 -7.54 62.91
CA LEU A 3 -15.96 -6.67 61.81
C LEU A 3 -17.05 -5.69 61.32
N ARG A 4 -18.30 -5.86 61.78
CA ARG A 4 -19.42 -4.96 61.45
C ARG A 4 -19.51 -3.75 62.40
N GLU A 5 -18.99 -3.84 63.62
CA GLU A 5 -19.04 -2.74 64.60
C GLU A 5 -17.93 -1.69 64.39
N ALA A 6 -16.79 -2.07 63.80
CA ALA A 6 -15.72 -1.13 63.46
C ALA A 6 -16.08 -0.20 62.28
N LEU A 7 -16.98 -0.64 61.39
CA LEU A 7 -17.40 0.14 60.22
C LEU A 7 -18.41 1.25 60.57
N VAL A 8 -19.18 1.09 61.65
CA VAL A 8 -20.23 2.05 62.06
C VAL A 8 -19.63 3.25 62.80
N ILE A 9 -18.49 3.08 63.48
CA ILE A 9 -17.83 4.16 64.23
C ILE A 9 -17.04 5.09 63.29
N VAL A 10 -16.50 4.58 62.17
CA VAL A 10 -15.77 5.39 61.19
C VAL A 10 -16.72 6.20 60.29
N LEU A 11 -17.94 5.70 60.01
CA LEU A 11 -18.96 6.48 59.29
C LEU A 11 -19.61 7.60 60.12
N GLY A 12 -19.57 7.51 61.46
CA GLY A 12 -20.12 8.54 62.35
C GLY A 12 -19.23 9.78 62.51
N LEU A 13 -17.92 9.68 62.27
CA LEU A 13 -16.97 10.77 62.51
C LEU A 13 -16.72 11.67 61.27
N LEU A 14 -17.18 11.25 60.09
CA LEU A 14 -17.13 12.07 58.86
C LEU A 14 -18.36 12.99 58.69
N ALA A 15 -19.34 12.92 59.60
CA ALA A 15 -20.58 13.72 59.54
C ALA A 15 -20.53 15.01 60.38
N VAL A 16 -19.41 15.37 61.02
CA VAL A 16 -19.31 16.55 61.91
C VAL A 16 -18.35 17.64 61.42
N ALA A 17 -17.70 17.46 60.25
CA ALA A 17 -16.83 18.48 59.64
C ALA A 17 -17.47 19.20 58.43
N ALA A 18 -18.80 19.31 58.40
CA ALA A 18 -19.52 20.17 57.47
C ALA A 18 -20.01 21.42 58.23
N GLY A 19 -19.19 22.47 58.22
CA GLY A 19 -19.49 23.74 58.86
C GLY A 19 -18.91 24.92 58.09
N SER A 20 -19.79 25.62 57.39
CA SER A 20 -19.71 27.04 56.96
C SER A 20 -18.54 27.48 56.06
N VAL A 21 -18.79 27.49 54.74
CA VAL A 21 -18.26 28.53 53.85
C VAL A 21 -19.43 29.09 53.04
N THR A 22 -19.76 30.36 53.30
CA THR A 22 -20.65 31.19 52.50
C THR A 22 -19.90 31.77 51.31
N ALA A 23 -20.29 31.44 50.09
CA ALA A 23 -19.91 32.20 48.88
C ALA A 23 -20.93 31.98 47.75
N GLN A 24 -21.88 32.91 47.65
CA GLN A 24 -22.43 33.52 46.43
C GLN A 24 -22.62 32.62 45.18
N GLU A 25 -23.82 32.04 45.04
CA GLU A 25 -24.33 31.47 43.79
C GLU A 25 -24.93 32.54 42.89
N SER A 26 -24.35 32.68 41.69
CA SER A 26 -25.03 33.16 40.49
C SER A 26 -25.07 32.01 39.49
N GLY A 27 -26.24 31.38 39.30
CA GLY A 27 -26.37 30.28 38.34
C GLY A 27 -27.73 29.58 38.36
N ARG A 28 -28.64 30.07 37.50
CA ARG A 28 -29.91 29.48 37.03
C ARG A 28 -30.20 28.00 37.40
N ALA A 29 -31.36 27.79 38.01
CA ALA A 29 -32.05 26.49 38.10
C ALA A 29 -32.48 25.96 36.70
N PRO A 30 -32.50 24.64 36.47
CA PRO A 30 -33.08 24.07 35.24
C PRO A 30 -34.61 23.98 35.35
N THR A 31 -35.30 24.52 34.35
CA THR A 31 -36.75 24.41 34.15
C THR A 31 -37.15 23.00 33.67
N PRO A 32 -38.37 22.52 34.01
CA PRO A 32 -38.89 21.25 33.50
C PRO A 32 -39.21 21.36 32.00
N VAL A 33 -38.85 20.34 31.22
CA VAL A 33 -39.06 20.32 29.77
C VAL A 33 -40.50 19.86 29.46
N THR A 34 -41.24 20.71 28.75
CA THR A 34 -42.58 20.44 28.19
C THR A 34 -42.43 19.95 26.74
N PRO A 35 -43.19 18.93 26.27
CA PRO A 35 -43.03 18.40 24.91
C PRO A 35 -43.37 19.44 23.82
N GLY A 36 -42.43 19.74 22.91
CA GLY A 36 -42.66 20.60 21.73
C GLY A 36 -41.61 21.67 21.42
N ASP A 37 -40.46 21.71 22.10
CA ASP A 37 -39.39 22.70 21.81
C ASP A 37 -38.48 22.24 20.63
N PRO A 38 -38.31 23.03 19.55
CA PRO A 38 -37.54 22.67 18.36
C PRO A 38 -36.01 22.60 18.56
N ARG A 39 -35.51 22.66 19.80
CA ARG A 39 -34.06 22.53 20.13
C ARG A 39 -33.68 21.28 20.92
N SER A 40 -34.59 20.32 21.12
CA SER A 40 -34.25 19.04 21.73
C SER A 40 -34.76 17.85 20.90
N SER A 41 -33.90 17.30 20.05
CA SER A 41 -34.12 16.01 19.39
C SER A 41 -33.66 14.88 20.31
N MET A 42 -34.51 13.87 20.53
CA MET A 42 -34.17 12.62 21.25
C MET A 42 -33.36 11.63 20.38
N LEU A 43 -32.90 12.05 19.21
CA LEU A 43 -31.97 11.34 18.35
C LEU A 43 -30.78 12.27 18.10
N GLY A 44 -29.60 11.89 18.60
CA GLY A 44 -28.37 12.68 18.47
C GLY A 44 -27.89 12.83 17.02
N GLU A 45 -26.97 13.77 16.83
CA GLU A 45 -26.51 14.34 15.56
C GLU A 45 -25.71 13.36 14.68
N GLY A 46 -25.97 13.37 13.37
CA GLY A 46 -25.17 12.66 12.37
C GLY A 46 -23.90 13.44 12.03
N PRO A 47 -22.74 12.80 11.82
CA PRO A 47 -21.51 13.53 11.52
C PRO A 47 -21.54 14.07 10.09
N GLY A 48 -21.59 15.41 9.93
CA GLY A 48 -21.57 16.10 8.63
C GLY A 48 -22.02 17.59 8.60
N ALA A 49 -22.35 18.22 9.73
CA ALA A 49 -22.66 19.66 9.80
C ALA A 49 -21.68 20.29 10.82
N THR A 50 -20.84 21.28 10.53
CA THR A 50 -20.84 22.36 9.52
C THR A 50 -19.40 22.84 9.22
N GLY A 51 -19.17 23.40 8.01
CA GLY A 51 -18.12 24.41 7.74
C GLY A 51 -17.18 24.15 6.55
N ALA A 52 -17.59 24.48 5.32
CA ALA A 52 -16.73 24.62 4.12
C ALA A 52 -16.19 26.08 4.05
N VAL A 53 -15.09 26.49 3.39
CA VAL A 53 -14.44 26.24 2.07
C VAL A 53 -12.97 26.78 2.20
N ASP A 54 -11.87 26.24 1.64
CA ASP A 54 -11.49 26.26 0.21
C ASP A 54 -10.14 25.51 -0.11
N ARG A 55 -10.06 25.00 -1.36
CA ARG A 55 -8.93 24.43 -2.18
C ARG A 55 -8.65 22.91 -2.26
N ASP A 56 -9.31 22.29 -3.25
CA ASP A 56 -8.84 21.56 -4.47
C ASP A 56 -7.83 20.37 -4.41
N PRO A 57 -7.74 19.49 -5.45
CA PRO A 57 -8.15 18.09 -5.34
C PRO A 57 -7.05 17.08 -5.72
N GLY A 58 -7.10 15.88 -5.16
CA GLY A 58 -6.21 14.79 -5.57
C GLY A 58 -6.46 13.53 -4.76
N GLY A 59 -7.06 12.53 -5.40
CA GLY A 59 -7.46 11.29 -4.74
C GLY A 59 -6.30 10.38 -4.37
N SER A 60 -6.42 9.74 -3.22
CA SER A 60 -6.00 8.35 -3.00
C SER A 60 -6.83 7.77 -1.85
N ASP A 61 -7.43 6.62 -2.11
CA ASP A 61 -8.17 5.83 -1.13
C ASP A 61 -7.18 5.22 -0.12
N ASP A 62 -6.87 5.95 0.95
CA ASP A 62 -6.11 5.41 2.08
C ASP A 62 -7.06 4.66 3.03
N VAL A 63 -6.90 3.35 3.10
CA VAL A 63 -7.43 2.53 4.21
C VAL A 63 -6.60 2.86 5.44
N VAL A 64 -7.05 3.84 6.21
CA VAL A 64 -6.43 4.22 7.49
C VAL A 64 -6.77 3.17 8.54
N ILE A 65 -5.81 2.30 8.86
CA ILE A 65 -5.77 1.62 10.17
C ILE A 65 -5.24 2.67 11.17
N PRO A 66 -5.96 2.98 12.27
CA PRO A 66 -5.52 4.03 13.18
C PRO A 66 -4.30 3.55 13.97
N VAL A 67 -3.11 4.04 13.57
CA VAL A 67 -1.91 4.02 14.40
C VAL A 67 -2.02 5.22 15.35
N GLY A 68 -2.33 4.94 16.62
CA GLY A 68 -2.33 5.97 17.67
C GLY A 68 -0.91 6.50 17.94
N PRO A 69 -0.78 7.73 18.47
CA PRO A 69 0.51 8.40 18.62
C PRO A 69 1.34 7.73 19.72
N GLY A 70 2.58 7.38 19.38
CA GLY A 70 3.59 6.93 20.34
C GLY A 70 4.14 8.10 21.19
N PRO A 71 4.70 7.83 22.38
CA PRO A 71 5.22 8.88 23.25
C PRO A 71 6.54 9.45 22.72
N GLU A 72 6.64 10.78 22.78
CA GLU A 72 7.83 11.58 22.46
C GLU A 72 8.93 11.36 23.51
N TYR A 73 10.18 11.21 23.06
CA TYR A 73 11.37 11.33 23.90
C TYR A 73 12.44 12.22 23.22
N PRO A 74 13.26 12.94 24.00
CA PRO A 74 14.03 14.09 23.52
C PRO A 74 15.31 13.70 22.77
N ARG A 75 15.69 14.55 21.81
CA ARG A 75 16.90 14.44 20.99
C ARG A 75 18.17 14.74 21.80
N VAL A 76 19.22 13.96 21.56
CA VAL A 76 20.62 14.33 21.80
C VAL A 76 21.41 14.00 20.52
N PRO A 77 22.24 14.91 19.96
CA PRO A 77 22.95 14.68 18.69
C PRO A 77 24.44 14.32 18.85
N GLN A 78 25.03 13.98 17.69
CA GLN A 78 26.46 13.86 17.30
C GLN A 78 27.05 12.45 17.50
N GLY A 79 27.74 11.81 16.55
CA GLY A 79 28.29 12.17 15.24
C GLY A 79 29.49 11.25 14.95
N ILE A 80 29.96 11.24 13.69
CA ILE A 80 31.27 10.74 13.18
C ILE A 80 31.26 9.38 12.42
N THR A 81 31.10 9.53 11.09
CA THR A 81 31.83 8.95 9.94
C THR A 81 32.29 7.48 9.92
N ARG A 82 31.81 6.76 8.90
CA ARG A 82 32.64 5.86 8.08
C ARG A 82 32.15 5.83 6.63
N THR A 83 33.08 6.04 5.71
CA THR A 83 32.95 5.98 4.25
C THR A 83 32.63 4.56 3.76
N PRO A 84 31.86 4.38 2.66
CA PRO A 84 31.69 3.08 2.02
C PRO A 84 32.86 2.78 1.07
N GLU A 85 33.38 1.55 1.11
CA GLU A 85 34.28 1.02 0.10
C GLU A 85 33.53 0.71 -1.21
N PRO A 86 34.17 0.87 -2.38
CA PRO A 86 33.59 0.50 -3.66
C PRO A 86 33.58 -1.03 -3.85
N PHE A 87 32.46 -1.53 -4.36
CA PHE A 87 32.26 -2.92 -4.74
C PHE A 87 32.92 -3.19 -6.11
N GLU A 88 33.90 -4.08 -6.15
CA GLU A 88 34.48 -4.60 -7.40
C GLU A 88 33.61 -5.72 -7.99
N PRO A 89 33.26 -5.68 -9.29
CA PRO A 89 32.60 -6.80 -9.95
C PRO A 89 33.62 -7.90 -10.28
N SER A 90 33.49 -9.05 -9.61
CA SER A 90 34.22 -10.27 -9.95
C SER A 90 33.89 -10.73 -11.37
N THR A 91 34.93 -10.80 -12.19
CA THR A 91 34.93 -11.37 -13.54
C THR A 91 34.81 -12.89 -13.49
N GLY A 92 34.04 -13.46 -14.42
CA GLY A 92 34.29 -14.83 -14.89
C GLY A 92 33.09 -15.76 -14.96
N PHE A 93 32.34 -15.71 -16.07
CA PHE A 93 31.91 -16.95 -16.72
C PHE A 93 31.83 -16.73 -18.23
N ARG A 94 32.74 -17.37 -18.96
CA ARG A 94 32.78 -17.45 -20.42
C ARG A 94 32.36 -18.87 -20.82
N LEU A 95 31.27 -18.97 -21.57
CA LEU A 95 31.03 -19.98 -22.60
C LEU A 95 30.63 -19.12 -23.82
N GLY A 96 31.38 -19.00 -24.91
CA GLY A 96 32.21 -20.00 -25.55
C GLY A 96 31.50 -20.61 -26.75
N ILE A 97 30.77 -19.81 -27.56
CA ILE A 97 30.33 -20.18 -28.91
C ILE A 97 30.35 -18.90 -29.77
N GLU A 98 31.21 -18.89 -30.80
CA GLU A 98 31.24 -17.92 -31.91
C GLU A 98 30.61 -18.57 -33.16
N PRO A 99 30.29 -17.81 -34.22
CA PRO A 99 28.99 -17.78 -34.88
C PRO A 99 28.88 -18.75 -36.06
N LEU A 100 27.64 -19.08 -36.43
CA LEU A 100 27.31 -19.70 -37.72
C LEU A 100 26.20 -18.89 -38.40
N ALA A 101 26.59 -18.11 -39.41
CA ALA A 101 25.80 -17.95 -40.63
C ALA A 101 26.31 -19.03 -41.62
N PRO A 102 25.51 -19.58 -42.55
CA PRO A 102 24.89 -18.77 -43.61
C PRO A 102 23.54 -19.26 -44.23
N THR A 103 22.88 -18.27 -44.85
CA THR A 103 22.19 -18.26 -46.16
C THR A 103 20.90 -19.04 -46.47
N THR A 104 19.91 -18.22 -46.89
CA THR A 104 18.99 -18.33 -48.03
C THR A 104 17.95 -19.44 -48.05
N ASP A 105 16.69 -19.02 -47.98
CA ASP A 105 15.67 -19.51 -48.91
C ASP A 105 14.98 -18.30 -49.56
N ASP A 106 15.32 -18.06 -50.83
CA ASP A 106 14.61 -17.17 -51.73
C ASP A 106 13.33 -17.89 -52.19
N GLY A 107 12.19 -17.51 -51.63
CA GLY A 107 10.86 -17.93 -52.09
C GLY A 107 10.04 -16.71 -52.50
N GLY A 108 10.12 -16.31 -53.77
CA GLY A 108 9.43 -15.14 -54.31
C GLY A 108 7.91 -15.19 -54.16
N ALA A 109 7.31 -14.05 -53.76
CA ALA A 109 5.88 -13.79 -53.84
C ALA A 109 5.59 -12.28 -53.94
N GLY A 110 5.35 -11.80 -55.18
CA GLY A 110 4.48 -10.67 -55.59
C GLY A 110 4.63 -9.25 -54.99
N PRO A 111 4.37 -8.18 -55.76
CA PRO A 111 4.27 -6.82 -55.22
C PRO A 111 2.93 -6.63 -54.50
N GLY A 112 2.92 -6.01 -53.32
CA GLY A 112 1.70 -5.54 -52.65
C GLY A 112 1.20 -6.36 -51.46
N ARG A 113 2.06 -6.68 -50.48
CA ARG A 113 1.64 -7.12 -49.14
C ARG A 113 1.89 -6.00 -48.13
N LEU A 114 0.82 -5.35 -47.67
CA LEU A 114 0.83 -4.72 -46.36
C LEU A 114 0.92 -5.86 -45.35
N GLY A 115 2.07 -5.97 -44.67
CA GLY A 115 2.27 -7.02 -43.70
C GLY A 115 1.24 -6.89 -42.58
N ALA A 116 0.36 -7.89 -42.45
CA ALA A 116 -0.03 -8.35 -41.14
C ALA A 116 1.25 -8.40 -40.28
N VAL A 117 1.29 -7.63 -39.20
CA VAL A 117 2.43 -7.60 -38.26
C VAL A 117 2.89 -9.04 -38.03
N PRO A 118 4.17 -9.40 -38.27
CA PRO A 118 4.66 -10.78 -38.25
C PRO A 118 4.15 -11.54 -37.03
N LEU A 119 3.65 -12.76 -37.25
CA LEU A 119 2.89 -13.54 -36.27
C LEU A 119 3.73 -14.17 -35.14
N GLU A 120 5.04 -13.93 -35.03
CA GLU A 120 5.89 -14.69 -34.08
C GLU A 120 6.99 -13.93 -33.32
N GLU A 121 7.17 -12.62 -33.47
CA GLU A 121 8.26 -11.96 -32.75
C GLU A 121 7.86 -11.47 -31.36
N LEU A 122 8.53 -12.02 -30.34
CA LEU A 122 8.73 -11.32 -29.06
C LEU A 122 9.11 -9.87 -29.39
N GLU A 123 8.26 -8.93 -29.01
CA GLU A 123 8.42 -7.51 -29.26
C GLU A 123 9.65 -7.03 -28.47
N GLY A 124 10.78 -6.86 -29.16
CA GLY A 124 12.01 -6.32 -28.60
C GLY A 124 13.25 -7.22 -28.77
N PRO A 125 14.46 -6.63 -28.65
CA PRO A 125 15.73 -7.35 -28.79
C PRO A 125 15.85 -8.58 -27.88
N ALA A 126 16.66 -9.58 -28.27
CA ALA A 126 16.92 -10.78 -27.46
C ALA A 126 17.53 -10.45 -26.08
N ASP A 127 18.29 -9.36 -26.00
CA ASP A 127 18.90 -8.84 -24.77
C ASP A 127 17.97 -7.89 -23.98
N GLY A 128 16.70 -7.79 -24.38
CA GLY A 128 15.71 -6.95 -23.72
C GLY A 128 15.34 -7.44 -22.31
N LEU A 129 15.07 -6.49 -21.41
CA LEU A 129 14.51 -6.76 -20.09
C LEU A 129 13.21 -7.55 -20.27
N THR A 130 13.03 -8.62 -19.49
CA THR A 130 11.79 -9.41 -19.43
C THR A 130 11.00 -9.06 -18.17
N ILE A 131 9.71 -9.39 -18.14
CA ILE A 131 8.84 -9.10 -17.00
C ILE A 131 9.32 -9.76 -15.69
N ASP A 132 9.87 -10.98 -15.77
CA ASP A 132 10.40 -11.68 -14.60
C ASP A 132 11.67 -11.00 -14.07
N GLN A 133 12.54 -10.52 -14.96
CA GLN A 133 13.72 -9.73 -14.57
C GLN A 133 13.33 -8.36 -14.00
N ALA A 134 12.30 -7.73 -14.57
CA ALA A 134 11.74 -6.47 -14.06
C ALA A 134 11.17 -6.66 -12.65
N MET A 135 10.45 -7.77 -12.41
CA MET A 135 9.92 -8.10 -11.09
C MET A 135 11.03 -8.38 -10.07
N ASP A 136 12.07 -9.15 -10.41
CA ASP A 136 13.22 -9.36 -9.52
C ASP A 136 13.93 -8.04 -9.18
N ARG A 137 14.07 -7.15 -10.19
CA ARG A 137 14.64 -5.83 -9.99
C ARG A 137 13.76 -4.95 -9.10
N LEU A 138 12.45 -4.94 -9.31
CA LEU A 138 11.46 -4.23 -8.48
C LEU A 138 11.63 -4.64 -7.01
N LEU A 139 11.59 -5.93 -6.72
CA LEU A 139 11.67 -6.45 -5.35
C LEU A 139 12.99 -6.10 -4.64
N ARG A 140 14.10 -5.96 -5.38
CA ARG A 140 15.42 -5.67 -4.80
C ARG A 140 15.69 -4.18 -4.64
N PHE A 141 15.30 -3.37 -5.61
CA PHE A 141 15.79 -2.00 -5.71
C PHE A 141 14.73 -0.93 -5.49
N ASN A 142 13.44 -1.25 -5.62
CA ASN A 142 12.36 -0.28 -5.44
C ASN A 142 12.42 0.37 -4.04
N LEU A 143 12.49 1.71 -4.02
CA LEU A 143 12.69 2.47 -2.80
C LEU A 143 11.45 2.47 -1.89
N GLU A 144 10.25 2.40 -2.45
CA GLU A 144 9.00 2.35 -1.68
C GLU A 144 8.88 1.02 -0.91
N LEU A 145 9.15 -0.10 -1.58
CA LEU A 145 9.21 -1.41 -0.93
C LEU A 145 10.31 -1.48 0.13
N ARG A 146 11.47 -0.86 -0.12
CA ARG A 146 12.53 -0.76 0.88
C ARG A 146 12.11 0.07 2.10
N ALA A 147 11.41 1.17 1.89
CA ALA A 147 10.89 1.99 2.98
C ALA A 147 9.84 1.23 3.81
N GLN A 148 8.90 0.54 3.15
CA GLN A 148 7.90 -0.29 3.83
C GLN A 148 8.51 -1.50 4.54
N ALA A 149 9.56 -2.10 3.97
CA ALA A 149 10.29 -3.19 4.62
C ALA A 149 10.91 -2.75 5.97
N MET A 150 11.21 -1.47 6.15
CA MET A 150 11.71 -0.93 7.43
C MET A 150 10.65 -0.89 8.54
N GLU A 151 9.36 -1.08 8.24
CA GLU A 151 8.34 -1.25 9.26
C GLU A 151 8.48 -2.58 10.02
N ILE A 152 9.03 -3.62 9.39
CA ILE A 152 9.27 -4.92 10.04
C ILE A 152 10.32 -4.81 11.18
N PRO A 153 11.53 -4.26 10.98
CA PRO A 153 12.48 -4.09 12.08
C PRO A 153 11.99 -3.09 13.13
N LYS A 154 11.20 -2.06 12.76
CA LYS A 154 10.51 -1.20 13.75
C LYS A 154 9.55 -2.02 14.61
N ALA A 155 8.71 -2.85 14.01
CA ALA A 155 7.79 -3.73 14.74
C ALA A 155 8.55 -4.75 15.63
N ARG A 156 9.71 -5.24 15.20
CA ARG A 156 10.59 -6.07 16.06
C ARG A 156 11.15 -5.30 17.25
N ALA A 157 11.50 -4.03 17.07
CA ALA A 157 11.90 -3.15 18.17
C ALA A 157 10.73 -2.87 19.14
N ASP A 158 9.50 -2.82 18.64
CA ASP A 158 8.30 -2.72 19.49
C ASP A 158 8.07 -3.99 20.31
N VAL A 159 8.29 -5.17 19.72
CA VAL A 159 8.28 -6.46 20.44
C VAL A 159 9.34 -6.47 21.54
N LEU A 160 10.55 -6.00 21.25
CA LEU A 160 11.63 -5.86 22.24
C LEU A 160 11.19 -4.94 23.38
N THR A 161 10.67 -3.76 23.05
CA THR A 161 10.20 -2.76 24.01
C THR A 161 9.07 -3.29 24.89
N ALA A 162 8.10 -4.00 24.30
CA ALA A 162 7.03 -4.67 25.03
C ALA A 162 7.56 -5.77 25.98
N GLY A 163 8.72 -6.34 25.66
CA GLY A 163 9.45 -7.31 26.44
C GLY A 163 10.32 -6.74 27.56
N LEU A 164 10.51 -5.43 27.66
CA LEU A 164 11.31 -4.83 28.73
C LEU A 164 10.56 -4.83 30.07
N ARG A 165 11.33 -5.00 31.15
CA ARG A 165 10.83 -4.85 32.52
C ARG A 165 10.89 -3.38 32.93
N GLY A 166 10.04 -2.98 33.87
CA GLY A 166 10.13 -1.65 34.48
C GLY A 166 11.47 -1.49 35.19
N ASN A 167 12.10 -0.33 35.02
CA ASN A 167 13.30 -0.01 35.77
C ASN A 167 12.96 0.22 37.24
N PRO A 168 13.89 -0.10 38.17
CA PRO A 168 13.74 0.31 39.55
C PRO A 168 13.78 1.84 39.66
N LEU A 169 13.01 2.38 40.60
CA LEU A 169 13.08 3.78 41.00
C LEU A 169 14.00 3.89 42.20
N VAL A 170 15.03 4.73 42.08
CA VAL A 170 15.93 5.04 43.19
C VAL A 170 15.76 6.52 43.52
N TYR A 171 15.42 6.82 44.77
CA TYR A 171 15.35 8.19 45.25
C TYR A 171 15.89 8.28 46.67
N ALA A 172 16.49 9.41 46.99
CA ALA A 172 16.88 9.75 48.34
C ALA A 172 15.93 10.84 48.86
N ASP A 173 15.54 10.73 50.12
CA ASP A 173 14.73 11.73 50.79
C ASP A 173 15.29 12.06 52.17
N ALA A 174 14.91 13.23 52.66
CA ALA A 174 15.18 13.67 54.00
C ALA A 174 13.86 14.02 54.69
N ALA A 175 13.63 13.45 55.86
CA ALA A 175 12.41 13.62 56.64
C ALA A 175 12.74 14.28 58.00
N VAL A 176 11.70 14.83 58.65
CA VAL A 176 11.82 15.47 59.97
C VAL A 176 12.83 16.64 59.97
N ILE A 177 12.88 17.40 58.86
CA ILE A 177 13.72 18.60 58.75
C ILE A 177 13.07 19.73 59.59
N PRO A 178 13.75 20.27 60.62
CA PRO A 178 13.19 21.31 61.46
C PRO A 178 12.99 22.62 60.67
N TYR A 179 11.85 23.29 60.89
CA TYR A 179 11.53 24.58 60.26
C TYR A 179 10.92 25.55 61.30
N GLY A 180 11.64 26.62 61.64
CA GLY A 180 11.23 27.60 62.65
C GLY A 180 11.45 27.15 64.10
N ASP A 181 11.14 28.04 65.05
CA ASP A 181 11.25 27.76 66.48
C ASP A 181 9.99 27.05 66.97
N PHE A 182 10.10 25.74 67.26
CA PHE A 182 9.02 24.97 67.86
C PHE A 182 9.15 24.96 69.39
N GLU A 183 8.09 25.39 70.11
CA GLU A 183 7.97 25.19 71.56
C GLU A 183 7.63 23.71 71.85
N GLY A 184 8.65 22.86 72.01
CA GLY A 184 8.49 21.43 72.36
C GLY A 184 9.62 20.54 71.83
N SER A 185 9.45 19.21 71.95
CA SER A 185 10.32 18.26 71.23
C SER A 185 10.03 18.37 69.74
N ALA A 186 11.04 18.68 68.92
CA ALA A 186 10.97 18.46 67.48
C ALA A 186 10.45 17.03 67.23
N GLY A 187 9.68 16.82 66.16
CA GLY A 187 8.97 15.56 65.85
C GLY A 187 9.87 14.33 65.63
N GLY A 188 11.14 14.38 66.02
CA GLY A 188 12.19 13.40 65.87
C GLY A 188 13.50 14.06 65.42
N PRO A 189 14.60 13.31 65.39
CA PRO A 189 15.82 13.74 64.71
C PRO A 189 15.64 13.70 63.19
N THR A 190 16.42 14.50 62.46
CA THR A 190 16.44 14.48 60.99
C THR A 190 16.79 13.09 60.48
N GLU A 191 16.04 12.61 59.49
CA GLU A 191 16.26 11.32 58.86
C GLU A 191 16.70 11.49 57.41
N TYR A 192 17.69 10.71 56.98
CA TYR A 192 18.09 10.62 55.58
C TYR A 192 17.93 9.17 55.12
N ALA A 193 17.16 8.94 54.06
CA ALA A 193 16.87 7.62 53.54
C ALA A 193 17.21 7.51 52.04
N VAL A 194 17.70 6.33 51.65
CA VAL A 194 17.78 5.93 50.24
C VAL A 194 16.76 4.83 50.00
N ASN A 195 15.91 5.01 48.99
CA ASN A 195 14.82 4.12 48.66
C ASN A 195 15.06 3.47 47.31
N LEU A 196 14.84 2.17 47.24
CA LEU A 196 14.77 1.38 46.02
C LEU A 196 13.36 0.82 45.88
N THR A 197 12.64 1.24 44.86
CA THR A 197 11.30 0.73 44.55
C THR A 197 11.33 -0.05 43.24
N LEU A 198 11.03 -1.34 43.30
CA LEU A 198 10.99 -2.23 42.14
C LEU A 198 9.53 -2.59 41.80
N PRO A 199 9.02 -2.22 40.61
CA PRO A 199 7.72 -2.71 40.14
C PRO A 199 7.82 -4.18 39.74
N VAL A 200 6.92 -5.00 40.27
CA VAL A 200 6.81 -6.43 40.00
C VAL A 200 5.48 -6.73 39.29
N ASP A 201 5.58 -7.21 38.06
CA ASP A 201 4.43 -7.63 37.26
C ASP A 201 3.94 -9.03 37.69
N LEU A 202 2.93 -9.06 38.56
CA LEU A 202 2.26 -10.31 38.97
C LEU A 202 1.11 -10.72 38.05
N ASN A 203 0.56 -9.77 37.29
CA ASN A 203 -0.65 -9.97 36.48
C ASN A 203 -0.33 -10.44 35.05
N GLY A 204 0.95 -10.61 34.73
CA GLY A 204 1.43 -11.04 33.42
C GLY A 204 1.22 -9.99 32.33
N LYS A 205 1.16 -8.70 32.69
CA LYS A 205 0.98 -7.59 31.74
C LYS A 205 2.05 -7.62 30.66
N ARG A 206 3.30 -7.85 31.03
CA ARG A 206 4.44 -7.99 30.10
C ARG A 206 4.18 -9.08 29.07
N ARG A 207 3.72 -10.27 29.48
CA ARG A 207 3.40 -11.36 28.54
C ARG A 207 2.29 -10.94 27.57
N ARG A 208 1.28 -10.19 28.03
CA ARG A 208 0.21 -9.68 27.17
C ARG A 208 0.69 -8.56 26.23
N ARG A 209 1.57 -7.66 26.69
CA ARG A 209 2.20 -6.63 25.86
C ARG A 209 3.01 -7.26 24.73
N ILE A 210 3.84 -8.27 25.04
CA ILE A 210 4.59 -9.03 24.03
C ILE A 210 3.62 -9.68 23.02
N ALA A 211 2.54 -10.32 23.50
CA ALA A 211 1.57 -10.96 22.60
C ALA A 211 0.88 -9.97 21.64
N VAL A 212 0.56 -8.76 22.10
CA VAL A 212 0.01 -7.69 21.25
C VAL A 212 1.06 -7.21 20.24
N ALA A 213 2.29 -6.97 20.68
CA ALA A 213 3.37 -6.52 19.80
C ALA A 213 3.74 -7.57 18.74
N GLU A 214 3.76 -8.85 19.09
CA GLU A 214 3.99 -9.95 18.14
C GLU A 214 2.85 -10.06 17.12
N ALA A 215 1.59 -9.96 17.57
CA ALA A 215 0.46 -9.92 16.65
C ALA A 215 0.53 -8.70 15.72
N ALA A 216 0.95 -7.54 16.22
CA ALA A 216 1.18 -6.34 15.42
C ALA A 216 2.29 -6.55 14.38
N ARG A 217 3.42 -7.17 14.77
CA ARG A 217 4.51 -7.52 13.83
C ARG A 217 4.02 -8.42 12.71
N LEU A 218 3.22 -9.45 13.02
CA LEU A 218 2.66 -10.35 12.00
C LEU A 218 1.72 -9.60 11.03
N VAL A 219 0.91 -8.66 11.54
CA VAL A 219 0.11 -7.77 10.68
C VAL A 219 1.01 -6.95 9.76
N THR A 220 2.07 -6.33 10.28
CA THR A 220 3.04 -5.55 9.49
C THR A 220 3.71 -6.40 8.40
N GLU A 221 4.09 -7.64 8.72
CA GLU A 221 4.67 -8.57 7.73
C GLU A 221 3.68 -8.91 6.61
N ALA A 222 2.40 -9.11 6.94
CA ALA A 222 1.36 -9.36 5.94
C ALA A 222 1.03 -8.12 5.09
N LEU A 223 1.02 -6.92 5.69
CA LEU A 223 0.86 -5.65 4.98
C LEU A 223 2.01 -5.39 3.99
N TYR A 224 3.25 -5.75 4.37
CA TYR A 224 4.38 -5.69 3.45
C TYR A 224 4.19 -6.61 2.24
N GLN A 225 3.70 -7.83 2.44
CA GLN A 225 3.39 -8.74 1.33
C GLN A 225 2.27 -8.20 0.43
N ASP A 226 1.27 -7.48 0.99
CA ASP A 226 0.25 -6.83 0.18
C ASP A 226 0.81 -5.65 -0.62
N ALA A 227 1.71 -4.87 -0.02
CA ALA A 227 2.37 -3.79 -0.72
C ALA A 227 3.24 -4.30 -1.86
N VAL A 228 3.93 -5.44 -1.70
CA VAL A 228 4.60 -6.15 -2.80
C VAL A 228 3.61 -6.50 -3.91
N ARG A 229 2.45 -7.08 -3.57
CA ARG A 229 1.40 -7.41 -4.55
C ARG A 229 0.93 -6.18 -5.33
N MET A 230 0.70 -5.06 -4.65
CA MET A 230 0.27 -3.81 -5.28
C MET A 230 1.36 -3.20 -6.16
N GLN A 231 2.63 -3.22 -5.74
CA GLN A 231 3.75 -2.74 -6.56
C GLN A 231 3.98 -3.60 -7.80
N VAL A 232 3.74 -4.91 -7.70
CA VAL A 232 3.75 -5.81 -8.86
C VAL A 232 2.61 -5.47 -9.83
N ASP A 233 1.43 -5.07 -9.35
CA ASP A 233 0.33 -4.58 -10.21
C ASP A 233 0.66 -3.27 -10.92
N THR A 234 1.32 -2.34 -10.21
CA THR A 234 1.85 -1.10 -10.80
C THR A 234 2.89 -1.43 -11.88
N LEU A 235 3.78 -2.39 -11.63
CA LEU A 235 4.74 -2.87 -12.63
C LEU A 235 4.04 -3.46 -13.84
N TYR A 236 3.02 -4.29 -13.65
CA TYR A 236 2.24 -4.86 -14.75
C TYR A 236 1.62 -3.79 -15.63
N THR A 237 1.09 -2.72 -15.03
CA THR A 237 0.52 -1.60 -15.80
C THR A 237 1.59 -0.89 -16.61
N ALA A 238 2.67 -0.42 -15.96
CA ALA A 238 3.76 0.28 -16.62
C ALA A 238 4.43 -0.58 -17.71
N TRP A 239 4.57 -1.89 -17.48
CA TRP A 239 5.09 -2.83 -18.45
C TRP A 239 4.25 -2.90 -19.72
N ILE A 240 2.93 -2.98 -19.57
CA ILE A 240 2.02 -3.01 -20.71
C ILE A 240 1.96 -1.68 -21.43
N ASP A 241 2.12 -0.57 -20.74
CA ASP A 241 2.18 0.76 -21.38
C ASP A 241 3.40 0.87 -22.31
N VAL A 242 4.55 0.32 -21.90
CA VAL A 242 5.73 0.25 -22.77
C VAL A 242 5.49 -0.66 -23.98
N LEU A 243 4.96 -1.87 -23.79
CA LEU A 243 4.68 -2.75 -24.93
C LEU A 243 3.63 -2.16 -25.89
N ALA A 244 2.57 -1.55 -25.35
CA ALA A 244 1.52 -0.90 -26.12
C ALA A 244 2.07 0.26 -26.94
N SER A 245 2.88 1.14 -26.35
CA SER A 245 3.49 2.27 -27.08
C SER A 245 4.41 1.79 -28.21
N GLN A 246 5.23 0.76 -27.98
CA GLN A 246 6.07 0.16 -29.01
C GLN A 246 5.25 -0.46 -30.15
N ALA A 247 4.15 -1.14 -29.83
CA ALA A 247 3.27 -1.71 -30.83
C ALA A 247 2.55 -0.63 -31.64
N THR A 248 2.14 0.47 -31.01
CA THR A 248 1.55 1.64 -31.68
C THR A 248 2.55 2.29 -32.64
N ILE A 249 3.81 2.49 -32.23
CA ILE A 249 4.86 3.02 -33.12
C ILE A 249 5.03 2.13 -34.34
N ARG A 250 5.20 0.81 -34.15
CA ARG A 250 5.32 -0.15 -35.27
C ARG A 250 4.11 -0.10 -36.21
N PHE A 251 2.90 0.00 -35.64
CA PHE A 251 1.67 0.13 -36.41
C PHE A 251 1.68 1.41 -37.26
N LEU A 252 2.01 2.57 -36.67
CA LEU A 252 2.06 3.85 -37.37
C LEU A 252 3.15 3.88 -38.46
N GLU A 253 4.36 3.36 -38.18
CA GLU A 253 5.43 3.24 -39.18
C GLU A 253 5.03 2.35 -40.36
N SER A 254 4.35 1.23 -40.09
CA SER A 254 3.81 0.38 -41.16
C SER A 254 2.72 1.08 -41.97
N GLY A 255 1.87 1.87 -41.29
CA GLY A 255 0.83 2.67 -41.91
C GLY A 255 1.41 3.72 -42.86
N LEU A 256 2.42 4.46 -42.38
CA LEU A 256 3.15 5.49 -43.13
C LEU A 256 3.78 4.94 -44.41
N ARG A 257 4.53 3.83 -44.32
CA ARG A 257 5.10 3.16 -45.50
C ARG A 257 4.02 2.83 -46.54
N GLY A 258 2.87 2.32 -46.08
CA GLY A 258 1.74 2.03 -46.95
C GLY A 258 1.11 3.27 -47.59
N LEU A 259 1.11 4.42 -46.90
CA LEU A 259 0.61 5.69 -47.45
C LEU A 259 1.59 6.30 -48.46
N GLU A 260 2.89 6.19 -48.22
CA GLU A 260 3.94 6.63 -49.15
C GLU A 260 3.88 5.85 -50.47
N GLU A 261 3.65 4.54 -50.39
CA GLU A 261 3.43 3.69 -51.57
C GLU A 261 2.19 4.14 -52.35
N GLN A 262 1.07 4.38 -51.66
CA GLN A 262 -0.17 4.84 -52.28
C GLN A 262 -0.03 6.23 -52.90
N ARG A 263 0.69 7.16 -52.23
CA ARG A 263 1.04 8.47 -52.79
C ARG A 263 1.77 8.32 -54.12
N SER A 264 2.77 7.43 -54.19
CA SER A 264 3.55 7.22 -55.41
C SER A 264 2.68 6.71 -56.58
N GLN A 265 1.62 5.95 -56.28
CA GLN A 265 0.67 5.46 -57.28
C GLN A 265 -0.23 6.60 -57.78
N VAL A 266 -0.87 7.33 -56.87
CA VAL A 266 -1.75 8.46 -57.22
C VAL A 266 -0.98 9.57 -57.92
N GLU A 267 0.28 9.80 -57.57
CA GLU A 267 1.12 10.77 -58.29
C GLU A 267 1.29 10.41 -59.77
N ARG A 268 1.42 9.11 -60.12
CA ARG A 268 1.47 8.67 -61.52
C ARG A 268 0.14 8.89 -62.22
N GLN A 269 -0.96 8.54 -61.56
CA GLN A 269 -2.32 8.72 -62.09
C GLN A 269 -2.66 10.18 -62.36
N VAL A 270 -2.23 11.10 -61.49
CA VAL A 270 -2.40 12.54 -61.71
C VAL A 270 -1.61 13.03 -62.92
N ARG A 271 -0.39 12.51 -63.16
CA ARG A 271 0.40 12.84 -64.36
C ARG A 271 -0.24 12.29 -65.64
N GLU A 272 -0.90 11.14 -65.55
CA GLU A 272 -1.60 10.47 -66.65
C GLU A 272 -3.01 11.04 -66.87
N GLY A 273 -3.49 11.89 -65.96
CA GLY A 273 -4.80 12.56 -66.03
C GLY A 273 -5.98 11.69 -65.59
N THR A 274 -5.71 10.52 -64.98
CA THR A 274 -6.72 9.57 -64.50
C THR A 274 -7.17 9.83 -63.06
N SER A 275 -6.43 10.63 -62.28
CA SER A 275 -6.75 11.02 -60.91
C SER A 275 -6.69 12.55 -60.72
N SER A 276 -7.44 13.08 -59.75
CA SER A 276 -7.50 14.51 -59.45
C SER A 276 -6.37 14.97 -58.51
N ARG A 277 -5.95 16.23 -58.62
CA ARG A 277 -5.00 16.83 -57.66
C ARG A 277 -5.55 16.85 -56.22
N SER A 278 -6.88 16.83 -56.07
CA SER A 278 -7.55 16.76 -54.77
C SER A 278 -7.29 15.43 -54.06
N GLU A 279 -7.28 14.32 -54.80
CA GLU A 279 -6.97 12.99 -54.26
C GLU A 279 -5.53 12.90 -53.78
N TYR A 280 -4.57 13.39 -54.58
CA TYR A 280 -3.17 13.51 -54.17
C TYR A 280 -3.02 14.29 -52.87
N ASN A 281 -3.64 15.49 -52.79
CA ASN A 281 -3.59 16.31 -51.59
C ASN A 281 -4.22 15.62 -50.37
N THR A 282 -5.22 14.76 -50.56
CA THR A 282 -5.87 14.01 -49.47
C THR A 282 -4.91 12.98 -48.86
N ILE A 283 -4.10 12.32 -49.69
CA ILE A 283 -3.08 11.37 -49.23
C ILE A 283 -1.96 12.10 -48.49
N GLU A 284 -1.50 13.25 -49.00
CA GLU A 284 -0.48 14.07 -48.32
C GLU A 284 -0.95 14.52 -46.93
N ILE A 285 -2.21 14.98 -46.81
CA ILE A 285 -2.79 15.34 -45.50
C ILE A 285 -2.78 14.13 -44.54
N LEU A 286 -3.04 12.93 -45.06
CA LEU A 286 -3.07 11.71 -44.23
C LEU A 286 -1.66 11.28 -43.80
N ILE A 287 -0.65 11.45 -44.66
CA ILE A 287 0.77 11.26 -44.34
C ILE A 287 1.17 12.25 -43.23
N ASP A 288 0.95 13.55 -43.45
CA ASP A 288 1.29 14.59 -42.48
C ASP A 288 0.61 14.35 -41.12
N SER A 289 -0.67 13.96 -41.14
CA SER A 289 -1.41 13.60 -39.92
C SER A 289 -0.83 12.36 -39.23
N THR A 290 -0.40 11.35 -39.98
CA THR A 290 0.18 10.11 -39.42
C THR A 290 1.56 10.36 -38.84
N ASP A 291 2.37 11.20 -39.49
CA ASP A 291 3.67 11.63 -38.99
C ASP A 291 3.56 12.38 -37.66
N LEU A 292 2.57 13.28 -37.53
CA LEU A 292 2.29 13.95 -36.25
C LEU A 292 1.89 12.95 -35.17
N THR A 293 1.00 12.00 -35.48
CA THR A 293 0.62 10.94 -34.52
C THR A 293 1.81 10.04 -34.16
N LEU A 294 2.73 9.79 -35.08
CA LEU A 294 3.96 9.03 -34.81
C LEU A 294 4.88 9.77 -33.84
N LEU A 295 5.05 11.09 -34.00
CA LEU A 295 5.81 11.91 -33.07
C LEU A 295 5.20 11.89 -31.66
N GLU A 296 3.88 11.97 -31.54
CA GLU A 296 3.16 11.85 -30.26
C GLU A 296 3.33 10.45 -29.65
N ALA A 297 3.25 9.39 -30.45
CA ALA A 297 3.44 8.02 -29.99
C ALA A 297 4.87 7.74 -29.52
N GLN A 298 5.87 8.35 -30.16
CA GLN A 298 7.27 8.31 -29.72
C GLN A 298 7.44 8.98 -28.36
N GLU A 299 6.86 10.17 -28.16
CA GLU A 299 6.89 10.86 -26.87
C GLU A 299 6.22 10.04 -25.76
N THR A 300 5.04 9.47 -26.05
CA THR A 300 4.33 8.56 -25.13
C THR A 300 5.16 7.33 -24.78
N SER A 301 5.92 6.79 -25.73
CA SER A 301 6.81 5.64 -25.47
C SER A 301 7.96 6.00 -24.55
N GLU A 302 8.57 7.17 -24.75
CA GLU A 302 9.63 7.65 -23.87
C GLU A 302 9.11 7.93 -22.44
N ASP A 303 7.90 8.50 -22.30
CA ASP A 303 7.29 8.68 -20.97
C ASP A 303 6.96 7.35 -20.28
N ALA A 304 6.41 6.37 -21.02
CA ALA A 304 6.15 5.03 -20.51
C ALA A 304 7.44 4.34 -20.03
N LYS A 305 8.54 4.46 -20.79
CA LYS A 305 9.85 3.92 -20.40
C LYS A 305 10.43 4.63 -19.17
N ARG A 306 10.32 5.97 -19.09
CA ARG A 306 10.75 6.74 -17.91
C ARG A 306 9.98 6.32 -16.66
N THR A 307 8.68 6.12 -16.77
CA THR A 307 7.83 5.61 -15.69
C THR A 307 8.28 4.22 -15.24
N LEU A 308 8.52 3.30 -16.18
CA LEU A 308 9.04 1.97 -15.87
C LEU A 308 10.44 2.03 -15.23
N ALA A 309 11.33 2.88 -15.75
CA ALA A 309 12.68 3.07 -15.21
C ALA A 309 12.64 3.58 -13.77
N ALA A 310 11.79 4.56 -13.47
CA ALA A 310 11.62 5.09 -12.12
C ALA A 310 11.17 3.99 -11.14
N LEU A 311 10.16 3.20 -11.53
CA LEU A 311 9.65 2.09 -10.72
C LEU A 311 10.72 1.03 -10.42
N LEU A 312 11.58 0.75 -11.41
CA LEU A 312 12.68 -0.22 -11.33
C LEU A 312 13.99 0.37 -10.78
N SER A 313 13.97 1.65 -10.36
CA SER A 313 15.16 2.37 -9.91
C SER A 313 16.33 2.24 -10.90
N ILE A 314 16.03 2.39 -12.19
CA ILE A 314 17.01 2.52 -13.27
C ILE A 314 17.36 4.00 -13.39
N PRO A 315 18.64 4.37 -13.51
CA PRO A 315 19.03 5.76 -13.71
C PRO A 315 18.39 6.37 -14.96
N GLU A 316 17.91 7.61 -14.85
CA GLU A 316 17.24 8.35 -15.94
C GLU A 316 18.09 8.39 -17.23
N ALA A 317 19.41 8.48 -17.10
CA ALA A 317 20.35 8.49 -18.22
C ALA A 317 20.27 7.24 -19.14
N VAL A 318 19.69 6.14 -18.67
CA VAL A 318 19.51 4.89 -19.45
C VAL A 318 18.03 4.54 -19.60
N ALA A 319 17.11 5.38 -19.09
CA ALA A 319 15.67 5.10 -19.09
C ALA A 319 15.08 4.99 -20.51
N GLU A 320 15.58 5.76 -21.46
CA GLU A 320 15.06 5.82 -22.82
C GLU A 320 15.60 4.69 -23.72
N THR A 321 16.76 4.15 -23.35
CA THR A 321 17.57 3.28 -24.20
C THR A 321 17.54 1.81 -23.81
N PHE A 322 16.97 1.44 -22.65
CA PHE A 322 16.93 0.04 -22.27
C PHE A 322 15.89 -0.73 -23.11
N PRO A 323 16.29 -1.84 -23.77
CA PRO A 323 15.36 -2.65 -24.53
C PRO A 323 14.40 -3.38 -23.59
N VAL A 324 13.12 -3.40 -23.92
CA VAL A 324 12.09 -4.21 -23.26
C VAL A 324 11.66 -5.31 -24.22
N ARG A 325 11.56 -6.54 -23.71
CA ARG A 325 11.17 -7.74 -24.46
C ARG A 325 9.90 -8.33 -23.88
N GLY A 326 8.83 -8.35 -24.67
CA GLY A 326 7.55 -8.96 -24.28
C GLY A 326 6.64 -9.20 -25.49
N SER A 327 5.50 -9.86 -25.29
CA SER A 327 4.51 -10.03 -26.36
C SER A 327 3.12 -9.66 -25.85
N LEU A 328 2.37 -8.96 -26.70
CA LEU A 328 0.94 -8.74 -26.54
C LEU A 328 0.09 -9.87 -27.16
N ARG A 329 0.67 -10.68 -28.05
CA ARG A 329 0.01 -11.75 -28.82
C ARG A 329 0.39 -13.15 -28.32
N GLY A 330 -0.40 -14.16 -28.71
CA GLY A 330 -0.11 -15.58 -28.45
C GLY A 330 -0.45 -16.06 -27.04
N LEU A 331 -1.31 -15.33 -26.32
CA LEU A 331 -1.60 -15.55 -24.89
C LEU A 331 -3.09 -15.85 -24.64
N GLU A 332 -3.74 -16.50 -25.60
CA GLU A 332 -5.18 -16.79 -25.60
C GLU A 332 -5.53 -18.06 -24.83
N LEU A 333 -5.19 -18.08 -23.54
CA LEU A 333 -5.45 -19.19 -22.65
C LEU A 333 -6.95 -19.29 -22.30
N PRO A 334 -7.51 -20.49 -22.10
CA PRO A 334 -8.89 -20.61 -21.63
C PRO A 334 -9.03 -20.01 -20.22
N PRO A 335 -10.15 -19.31 -19.92
CA PRO A 335 -10.36 -18.73 -18.61
C PRO A 335 -10.44 -19.83 -17.53
N PRO A 336 -9.70 -19.68 -16.41
CA PRO A 336 -9.81 -20.61 -15.31
C PRO A 336 -11.19 -20.52 -14.65
N PRO A 337 -11.71 -21.62 -14.08
CA PRO A 337 -13.00 -21.63 -13.40
C PRO A 337 -13.00 -20.67 -12.20
N ILE A 338 -14.07 -19.89 -12.08
CA ILE A 338 -14.17 -18.79 -11.12
C ILE A 338 -14.16 -19.23 -9.64
N ASP A 339 -14.83 -20.34 -9.32
CA ASP A 339 -14.95 -20.80 -7.93
C ASP A 339 -13.60 -21.17 -7.30
N PRO A 340 -12.71 -21.92 -7.98
CA PRO A 340 -11.32 -22.08 -7.54
C PRO A 340 -10.56 -20.77 -7.35
N LEU A 341 -10.71 -19.79 -8.24
CA LEU A 341 -10.02 -18.49 -8.13
C LEU A 341 -10.46 -17.73 -6.88
N ILE A 342 -11.77 -17.70 -6.60
CA ILE A 342 -12.32 -17.07 -5.40
C ILE A 342 -11.78 -17.75 -4.13
N ARG A 343 -11.81 -19.10 -4.09
CA ARG A 343 -11.30 -19.85 -2.93
C ARG A 343 -9.81 -19.59 -2.70
N GLN A 344 -9.04 -19.54 -3.78
CA GLN A 344 -7.61 -19.23 -3.72
C GLN A 344 -7.39 -17.81 -3.21
N ALA A 345 -8.08 -16.81 -3.78
CA ALA A 345 -7.96 -15.41 -3.36
C ALA A 345 -8.30 -15.23 -1.87
N LEU A 346 -9.38 -15.85 -1.39
CA LEU A 346 -9.76 -15.81 0.02
C LEU A 346 -8.75 -16.50 0.95
N ALA A 347 -7.93 -17.42 0.44
CA ALA A 347 -6.94 -18.16 1.22
C ALA A 347 -5.55 -17.49 1.20
N THR A 348 -5.12 -16.96 0.05
CA THR A 348 -3.73 -16.55 -0.17
C THR A 348 -3.51 -15.05 -0.19
N ARG A 349 -4.54 -14.22 -0.38
CA ARG A 349 -4.32 -12.77 -0.52
C ARG A 349 -3.72 -12.17 0.76
N PRO A 350 -2.60 -11.42 0.64
CA PRO A 350 -1.91 -10.83 1.79
C PRO A 350 -2.73 -9.81 2.58
N ASP A 351 -3.56 -8.98 1.93
CA ASP A 351 -4.46 -8.03 2.61
C ASP A 351 -5.45 -8.75 3.54
N LEU A 352 -6.09 -9.83 3.08
CA LEU A 352 -6.98 -10.64 3.92
C LEU A 352 -6.25 -11.29 5.09
N VAL A 353 -5.02 -11.78 4.86
CA VAL A 353 -4.16 -12.31 5.93
C VAL A 353 -3.86 -11.22 6.96
N ALA A 354 -3.54 -10.00 6.53
CA ALA A 354 -3.30 -8.87 7.43
C ALA A 354 -4.55 -8.53 8.26
N PHE A 355 -5.74 -8.49 7.67
CA PHE A 355 -6.99 -8.23 8.40
C PHE A 355 -7.35 -9.35 9.39
N ARG A 356 -7.12 -10.63 9.04
CA ARG A 356 -7.31 -11.76 9.95
C ARG A 356 -6.36 -11.67 11.15
N LEU A 357 -5.08 -11.39 10.91
CA LEU A 357 -4.10 -11.15 11.96
C LEU A 357 -4.45 -9.90 12.79
N GLY A 358 -5.06 -8.88 12.16
CA GLY A 358 -5.56 -7.68 12.83
C GLY A 358 -6.68 -7.96 13.83
N VAL A 359 -7.58 -8.89 13.52
CA VAL A 359 -8.59 -9.39 14.47
C VAL A 359 -7.93 -10.09 15.67
N ASP A 360 -6.90 -10.89 15.43
CA ASP A 360 -6.16 -11.57 16.50
C ASP A 360 -5.31 -10.61 17.36
N ARG A 361 -4.78 -9.54 16.76
CA ARG A 361 -4.17 -8.41 17.47
C ARG A 361 -5.19 -7.73 18.37
N ALA A 362 -6.37 -7.36 17.86
CA ALA A 362 -7.44 -6.74 18.63
C ALA A 362 -7.91 -7.62 19.79
N ARG A 363 -8.01 -8.95 19.59
CA ARG A 363 -8.31 -9.91 20.67
C ARG A 363 -7.20 -9.96 21.73
N SER A 364 -5.95 -9.80 21.32
CA SER A 364 -4.81 -9.72 22.24
C SER A 364 -4.81 -8.42 23.03
N GLU A 365 -5.24 -7.31 22.43
CA GLU A 365 -5.44 -6.03 23.11
C GLU A 365 -6.52 -6.12 24.18
N VAL A 366 -7.63 -6.85 23.94
CA VAL A 366 -8.63 -7.13 25.00
C VAL A 366 -8.00 -7.86 26.18
N LYS A 367 -7.15 -8.86 25.92
CA LYS A 367 -6.44 -9.61 26.97
C LYS A 367 -5.47 -8.72 27.74
N LEU A 368 -4.79 -7.80 27.06
CA LEU A 368 -3.91 -6.80 27.69
C LEU A 368 -4.71 -5.80 28.53
N ALA A 369 -5.80 -5.24 28.00
CA ALA A 369 -6.67 -4.32 28.72
C ALA A 369 -7.24 -4.96 30.01
N ARG A 370 -7.59 -6.25 29.96
CA ARG A 370 -8.00 -7.01 31.15
C ARG A 370 -6.86 -7.21 32.15
N ALA A 371 -5.63 -7.45 31.70
CA ALA A 371 -4.47 -7.56 32.58
C ALA A 371 -4.13 -6.22 33.26
N ASN A 372 -4.36 -5.11 32.56
CA ASN A 372 -4.20 -3.75 33.07
C ASN A 372 -5.28 -3.33 34.08
N ARG A 373 -6.24 -4.20 34.40
CA ARG A 373 -7.20 -3.94 35.49
C ARG A 373 -6.51 -3.81 36.86
N PHE A 374 -5.43 -4.55 37.06
CA PHE A 374 -4.70 -4.58 38.32
C PHE A 374 -3.36 -3.91 38.12
N GLU A 375 -3.01 -2.97 38.99
CA GLU A 375 -1.71 -2.29 38.93
C GLU A 375 -0.55 -3.20 39.36
N ASP A 376 0.69 -2.77 39.08
CA ASP A 376 1.88 -3.54 39.47
C ASP A 376 2.10 -3.49 40.99
N VAL A 377 2.71 -4.54 41.55
CA VAL A 377 3.07 -4.56 42.98
C VAL A 377 4.46 -3.96 43.15
N PHE A 378 4.61 -3.01 44.05
CA PHE A 378 5.90 -2.35 44.29
C PHE A 378 6.58 -2.96 45.51
N LEU A 379 7.79 -3.48 45.32
CA LEU A 379 8.67 -3.87 46.40
C LEU A 379 9.57 -2.69 46.74
N THR A 380 9.44 -2.15 47.94
CA THR A 380 10.29 -1.06 48.43
C THR A 380 11.33 -1.64 49.38
N TYR A 381 12.58 -1.27 49.17
CA TYR A 381 13.68 -1.58 50.07
C TYR A 381 14.44 -0.31 50.39
N GLN A 382 14.60 -0.04 51.68
CA GLN A 382 15.40 1.04 52.24
C GLN A 382 16.64 0.41 52.86
N PRO A 383 17.75 0.26 52.10
CA PRO A 383 18.98 -0.34 52.62
C PRO A 383 19.64 0.50 53.72
N PHE A 384 19.38 1.81 53.72
CA PHE A 384 20.05 2.76 54.58
C PHE A 384 19.11 3.90 54.96
N THR A 385 18.86 4.01 56.27
CA THR A 385 18.25 5.16 56.92
C THR A 385 19.20 5.63 58.00
N ALA A 386 19.65 6.89 57.93
CA ALA A 386 20.45 7.52 58.97
C ALA A 386 19.57 8.50 59.75
N GLN A 387 19.45 8.31 61.05
CA GLN A 387 18.80 9.24 61.96
C GLN A 387 19.86 9.96 62.79
N GLU A 388 19.79 11.29 62.84
CA GLU A 388 20.63 12.07 63.76
C GLU A 388 20.32 11.69 65.22
N GLY A 389 21.28 11.88 66.13
CA GLY A 389 21.04 11.65 67.55
C GLY A 389 20.06 12.67 68.14
N LEU A 390 19.25 12.27 69.11
CA LEU A 390 18.30 13.15 69.81
C LEU A 390 18.99 14.28 70.61
N VAL A 391 20.28 14.09 70.92
CA VAL A 391 21.12 15.06 71.64
C VAL A 391 22.28 15.49 70.73
N ALA A 392 22.61 16.79 70.74
CA ALA A 392 23.74 17.32 69.99
C ALA A 392 25.06 16.61 70.40
N GLY A 393 25.62 15.80 69.49
CA GLY A 393 26.85 15.03 69.71
C GLY A 393 26.69 13.49 69.71
N ASP A 394 25.46 12.97 69.66
CA ASP A 394 25.22 11.53 69.53
C ASP A 394 25.55 11.00 68.12
N ARG A 395 25.99 9.74 68.04
CA ARG A 395 26.30 9.08 66.76
C ARG A 395 25.01 8.81 65.99
N ALA A 396 25.03 9.03 64.67
CA ALA A 396 23.92 8.67 63.81
C ALA A 396 23.57 7.18 63.94
N SER A 397 22.28 6.87 64.02
CA SER A 397 21.77 5.49 64.04
C SER A 397 21.42 5.05 62.63
N TYR A 398 21.82 3.83 62.27
CA TYR A 398 21.55 3.25 60.95
C TYR A 398 20.51 2.15 61.03
N ALA A 399 19.50 2.23 60.17
CA ALA A 399 18.44 1.23 60.05
C ALA A 399 18.20 0.83 58.59
N TRP A 400 17.46 -0.25 58.40
CA TRP A 400 16.94 -0.67 57.11
C TRP A 400 15.43 -0.95 57.23
N ALA A 401 14.71 -0.83 56.13
CA ALA A 401 13.31 -1.21 56.05
C ALA A 401 13.00 -1.88 54.72
N ALA A 402 11.92 -2.67 54.71
CA ALA A 402 11.35 -3.22 53.49
C ALA A 402 9.83 -3.15 53.56
N GLY A 403 9.20 -2.93 52.41
CA GLY A 403 7.76 -2.78 52.28
C GLY A 403 7.25 -3.37 50.98
N VAL A 404 5.98 -3.73 50.97
CA VAL A 404 5.25 -4.17 49.78
C VAL A 404 4.03 -3.29 49.63
N THR A 405 3.92 -2.60 48.50
CA THR A 405 2.79 -1.74 48.17
C THR A 405 1.95 -2.40 47.09
N ILE A 406 0.70 -2.73 47.42
CA ILE A 406 -0.26 -3.37 46.52
C ILE A 406 -1.39 -2.37 46.22
N PRO A 407 -1.41 -1.74 45.04
CA PRO A 407 -2.53 -0.92 44.61
C PRO A 407 -3.79 -1.78 44.39
N VAL A 408 -4.90 -1.44 45.07
CA VAL A 408 -6.19 -2.15 44.96
C VAL A 408 -7.16 -1.35 44.08
N PRO A 409 -7.56 -1.87 42.89
CA PRO A 409 -8.43 -1.15 41.96
C PRO A 409 -9.91 -1.20 42.41
N ILE A 410 -10.32 -0.24 43.25
CA ILE A 410 -11.70 -0.13 43.75
C ILE A 410 -12.60 0.58 42.73
N PHE A 411 -12.20 1.78 42.30
CA PHE A 411 -13.00 2.63 41.40
C PHE A 411 -12.61 2.47 39.93
N ASP A 412 -11.31 2.56 39.64
CA ASP A 412 -10.77 2.33 38.32
C ASP A 412 -10.28 0.89 38.19
N ARG A 413 -11.04 0.10 37.42
CA ARG A 413 -10.72 -1.30 37.08
C ARG A 413 -10.38 -1.41 35.60
N ASN A 414 -10.00 -0.30 34.97
CA ASN A 414 -9.76 -0.16 33.54
C ASN A 414 -11.01 -0.45 32.68
N GLN A 415 -12.22 -0.25 33.23
CA GLN A 415 -13.48 -0.65 32.59
C GLN A 415 -13.72 0.00 31.23
N GLY A 416 -13.33 1.27 31.06
CA GLY A 416 -13.49 2.01 29.80
C GLY A 416 -12.60 1.46 28.69
N ASN A 417 -11.33 1.20 28.98
CA ASN A 417 -10.40 0.66 27.98
C ASN A 417 -10.74 -0.79 27.62
N ILE A 418 -11.26 -1.59 28.57
CA ILE A 418 -11.77 -2.94 28.27
C ILE A 418 -12.98 -2.86 27.34
N ALA A 419 -13.93 -1.96 27.62
CA ALA A 419 -15.09 -1.76 26.75
C ALA A 419 -14.67 -1.31 25.34
N ARG A 420 -13.75 -0.34 25.24
CA ARG A 420 -13.17 0.11 23.96
C ARG A 420 -12.52 -1.05 23.19
N ALA A 421 -11.63 -1.82 23.83
CA ALA A 421 -10.94 -2.92 23.18
C ALA A 421 -11.90 -4.00 22.65
N ASN A 422 -13.01 -4.27 23.36
CA ASN A 422 -14.03 -5.19 22.85
C ASN A 422 -14.72 -4.64 21.59
N GLN A 423 -15.00 -3.33 21.53
CA GLN A 423 -15.57 -2.71 20.32
C GLN A 423 -14.56 -2.72 19.16
N THR A 424 -13.27 -2.56 19.44
CA THR A 424 -12.20 -2.69 18.42
C THR A 424 -12.20 -4.08 17.78
N VAL A 425 -12.48 -5.16 18.53
CA VAL A 425 -12.64 -6.50 17.94
C VAL A 425 -13.84 -6.58 17.01
N GLY A 426 -14.99 -6.04 17.43
CA GLY A 426 -16.20 -6.00 16.59
C GLY A 426 -15.99 -5.21 15.30
N GLN A 427 -15.32 -4.06 15.39
CA GLN A 427 -14.93 -3.26 14.23
C GLN A 427 -14.00 -4.04 13.28
N ALA A 428 -12.95 -4.68 13.81
CA ALA A 428 -12.00 -5.45 13.00
C ALA A 428 -12.68 -6.62 12.27
N MET A 429 -13.65 -7.29 12.92
CA MET A 429 -14.44 -8.36 12.29
C MET A 429 -15.32 -7.84 11.16
N ALA A 430 -15.99 -6.70 11.35
CA ALA A 430 -16.83 -6.09 10.31
C ALA A 430 -16.00 -5.61 9.11
N GLN A 431 -14.81 -5.07 9.37
CA GLN A 431 -13.87 -4.68 8.32
C GLN A 431 -13.36 -5.91 7.54
N LEU A 432 -13.01 -7.01 8.23
CA LEU A 432 -12.62 -8.27 7.57
C LEU A 432 -13.75 -8.79 6.67
N ALA A 433 -14.99 -8.85 7.17
CA ALA A 433 -16.14 -9.30 6.37
C ALA A 433 -16.40 -8.40 5.15
N THR A 434 -16.14 -7.09 5.28
CA THR A 434 -16.23 -6.15 4.16
C THR A 434 -15.16 -6.43 3.11
N LEU A 435 -13.91 -6.67 3.54
CA LEU A 435 -12.82 -7.01 2.65
C LEU A 435 -13.05 -8.35 1.94
N GLU A 436 -13.52 -9.38 2.65
CA GLU A 436 -13.85 -10.69 2.04
C GLU A 436 -14.87 -10.54 0.91
N ARG A 437 -15.92 -9.73 1.10
CA ARG A 437 -16.90 -9.45 0.03
C ARG A 437 -16.27 -8.68 -1.13
N ARG A 438 -15.40 -7.71 -0.84
CA ARG A 438 -14.67 -6.93 -1.86
C ARG A 438 -13.76 -7.82 -2.70
N VAL A 439 -13.00 -8.72 -2.09
CA VAL A 439 -12.12 -9.68 -2.80
C VAL A 439 -12.93 -10.55 -3.76
N VAL A 440 -14.08 -11.07 -3.33
CA VAL A 440 -14.96 -11.86 -4.20
C VAL A 440 -15.39 -11.04 -5.43
N LEU A 441 -15.83 -9.80 -5.21
CA LEU A 441 -16.22 -8.89 -6.29
C LEU A 441 -15.07 -8.52 -7.23
N GLU A 442 -13.86 -8.32 -6.70
CA GLU A 442 -12.66 -8.02 -7.49
C GLU A 442 -12.28 -9.19 -8.41
N VAL A 443 -12.29 -10.43 -7.89
CA VAL A 443 -12.02 -11.62 -8.68
C VAL A 443 -13.08 -11.82 -9.76
N GLN A 444 -14.37 -11.66 -9.41
CA GLN A 444 -15.48 -11.74 -10.37
C GLN A 444 -15.35 -10.72 -11.50
N ARG A 445 -15.00 -9.47 -11.18
CA ARG A 445 -14.79 -8.41 -12.18
C ARG A 445 -13.57 -8.68 -13.05
N ALA A 446 -12.48 -9.17 -12.47
CA ALA A 446 -11.26 -9.48 -13.21
C ALA A 446 -11.46 -10.65 -14.18
N GLU A 447 -12.17 -11.70 -13.74
CA GLU A 447 -12.51 -12.85 -14.59
C GLU A 447 -13.47 -12.45 -15.72
N ALA A 448 -14.51 -11.68 -15.41
CA ALA A 448 -15.44 -11.18 -16.43
C ALA A 448 -14.74 -10.27 -17.46
N ALA A 449 -13.81 -9.41 -17.03
CA ALA A 449 -13.01 -8.59 -17.93
C ALA A 449 -12.10 -9.45 -18.82
N TYR A 450 -11.49 -10.50 -18.26
CA TYR A 450 -10.66 -11.43 -19.01
C TYR A 450 -11.46 -12.21 -20.06
N SER A 451 -12.61 -12.77 -19.69
CA SER A 451 -13.46 -13.53 -20.62
C SER A 451 -14.00 -12.67 -21.77
N VAL A 452 -14.43 -11.44 -21.47
CA VAL A 452 -14.89 -10.49 -22.49
C VAL A 452 -13.76 -10.11 -23.45
N THR A 453 -12.58 -9.74 -22.92
CA THR A 453 -11.45 -9.33 -23.78
C THR A 453 -10.91 -10.49 -24.63
N LEU A 454 -10.92 -11.71 -24.11
CA LEU A 454 -10.57 -12.91 -24.86
C LEU A 454 -11.54 -13.15 -26.03
N ALA A 455 -12.85 -13.05 -25.77
CA ALA A 455 -13.86 -13.18 -26.81
C ALA A 455 -13.75 -12.08 -27.87
N THR A 456 -13.43 -10.84 -27.45
CA THR A 456 -13.20 -9.72 -28.37
C THR A 456 -11.99 -9.97 -29.28
N ILE A 457 -10.86 -10.42 -28.74
CA ILE A 457 -9.66 -10.74 -29.53
C ILE A 457 -9.96 -11.83 -30.55
N ARG A 458 -10.58 -12.94 -30.12
CA ARG A 458 -10.92 -14.04 -31.03
C ARG A 458 -11.80 -13.59 -32.17
N ARG A 459 -12.85 -12.83 -31.87
CA ARG A 459 -13.75 -12.30 -32.91
C ARG A 459 -13.06 -11.34 -33.88
N LEU A 460 -12.21 -10.44 -33.37
CA LEU A 460 -11.46 -9.53 -34.21
C LEU A 460 -10.43 -10.28 -35.07
N HIS A 461 -9.73 -11.26 -34.51
CA HIS A 461 -8.70 -12.03 -35.20
C HIS A 461 -9.26 -13.01 -36.25
N GLU A 462 -10.34 -13.73 -35.91
CA GLU A 462 -10.89 -14.82 -36.74
C GLU A 462 -11.90 -14.32 -37.79
N GLU A 463 -12.66 -13.26 -37.49
CA GLU A 463 -13.74 -12.79 -38.38
C GLU A 463 -13.45 -11.41 -38.99
N THR A 464 -13.17 -10.41 -38.15
CA THR A 464 -13.25 -9.00 -38.58
C THR A 464 -11.99 -8.56 -39.34
N LEU A 465 -10.81 -8.91 -38.84
CA LEU A 465 -9.54 -8.54 -39.45
C LEU A 465 -9.33 -9.21 -40.82
N PRO A 466 -9.60 -10.53 -41.00
CA PRO A 466 -9.51 -11.16 -42.32
C PRO A 466 -10.50 -10.57 -43.32
N ALA A 467 -11.73 -10.25 -42.90
CA ALA A 467 -12.72 -9.61 -43.78
C ALA A 467 -12.30 -8.20 -44.20
N ALA A 468 -11.71 -7.42 -43.30
CA ALA A 468 -11.17 -6.11 -43.62
C ALA A 468 -9.96 -6.19 -44.57
N GLU A 469 -9.09 -7.20 -44.38
CA GLU A 469 -7.96 -7.47 -45.27
C GLU A 469 -8.43 -7.90 -46.67
N GLU A 470 -9.45 -8.76 -46.76
CA GLU A 470 -10.04 -9.17 -48.03
C GLU A 470 -10.67 -7.98 -48.76
N ASN A 471 -11.39 -7.10 -48.06
CA ASN A 471 -11.96 -5.89 -48.63
C ASN A 471 -10.89 -4.95 -49.17
N LEU A 472 -9.81 -4.74 -48.41
CA LEU A 472 -8.66 -3.95 -48.86
C LEU A 472 -8.01 -4.58 -50.11
N HIS A 473 -7.76 -5.88 -50.11
CA HIS A 473 -7.22 -6.59 -51.28
C HIS A 473 -8.15 -6.52 -52.49
N ALA A 474 -9.47 -6.57 -52.30
CA ALA A 474 -10.43 -6.45 -53.38
C ALA A 474 -10.44 -5.03 -53.98
N SER A 475 -10.40 -3.98 -53.14
CA SER A 475 -10.35 -2.58 -53.59
C SER A 475 -9.03 -2.20 -54.24
N LEU A 476 -7.94 -2.93 -53.97
CA LEU A 476 -6.64 -2.72 -54.62
C LEU A 476 -6.50 -3.49 -55.95
N ARG A 477 -7.39 -4.45 -56.27
CA ARG A 477 -7.35 -5.15 -57.56
C ARG A 477 -8.00 -4.29 -58.65
N PRO A 478 -7.37 -4.15 -59.83
CA PRO A 478 -8.00 -3.50 -60.98
C PRO A 478 -9.21 -4.33 -61.46
N ALA A 479 -10.37 -3.68 -61.55
CA ALA A 479 -11.61 -4.29 -62.03
C ALA A 479 -11.75 -4.15 -63.56
N GLY A 480 -10.83 -4.74 -64.31
CA GLY A 480 -10.83 -4.71 -65.79
C GLY A 480 -9.70 -3.87 -66.39
N PRO A 481 -9.89 -3.26 -67.59
CA PRO A 481 -8.89 -2.36 -68.18
C PRO A 481 -8.72 -1.03 -67.44
N ASP A 482 -9.59 -0.76 -66.44
CA ASP A 482 -9.57 0.45 -65.63
C ASP A 482 -8.79 0.22 -64.32
N GLU A 483 -8.03 1.23 -63.90
CA GLU A 483 -7.34 1.24 -62.63
C GLU A 483 -8.30 1.28 -61.43
N PRO A 484 -7.87 0.83 -60.24
CA PRO A 484 -8.71 0.86 -59.05
C PRO A 484 -9.12 2.30 -58.70
N ASP A 485 -10.38 2.49 -58.31
CA ASP A 485 -10.87 3.81 -57.89
C ASP A 485 -10.11 4.26 -56.62
N PRO A 486 -9.35 5.38 -56.69
CA PRO A 486 -8.54 5.88 -55.59
C PRO A 486 -9.36 6.24 -54.34
N VAL A 487 -10.65 6.58 -54.50
CA VAL A 487 -11.53 6.87 -53.35
C VAL A 487 -11.90 5.58 -52.63
N SER A 488 -12.37 4.57 -53.36
CA SER A 488 -12.75 3.28 -52.79
C SER A 488 -11.58 2.56 -52.08
N SER A 489 -10.37 2.65 -52.63
CA SER A 489 -9.17 2.05 -52.04
C SER A 489 -8.74 2.77 -50.76
N LEU A 490 -8.90 4.11 -50.70
CA LEU A 490 -8.65 4.89 -49.49
C LEU A 490 -9.67 4.59 -48.39
N GLU A 491 -10.96 4.42 -48.72
CA GLU A 491 -11.98 4.02 -47.76
C GLU A 491 -11.74 2.61 -47.22
N ALA A 492 -11.42 1.64 -48.08
CA ALA A 492 -11.09 0.28 -47.68
C ALA A 492 -9.83 0.25 -46.78
N ARG A 493 -8.83 1.07 -47.09
CA ARG A 493 -7.61 1.20 -46.27
C ARG A 493 -7.92 1.77 -44.89
N ARG A 494 -8.68 2.86 -44.81
CA ARG A 494 -9.11 3.44 -43.52
C ARG A 494 -9.88 2.44 -42.67
N ALA A 495 -10.77 1.65 -43.29
CA ALA A 495 -11.51 0.60 -42.59
C ALA A 495 -10.59 -0.48 -42.04
N PHE A 496 -9.60 -0.94 -42.82
CA PHE A 496 -8.59 -1.91 -42.37
C PHE A 496 -7.72 -1.36 -41.23
N ASP A 497 -7.25 -0.12 -41.35
CA ASP A 497 -6.43 0.53 -40.33
C ASP A 497 -7.22 0.73 -39.02
N ASP A 498 -8.50 1.06 -39.10
CA ASP A 498 -9.37 1.17 -37.92
C ASP A 498 -9.58 -0.18 -37.22
N VAL A 499 -9.89 -1.24 -37.98
CA VAL A 499 -10.01 -2.60 -37.43
C VAL A 499 -8.69 -3.08 -36.82
N SER A 500 -7.56 -2.78 -37.46
CA SER A 500 -6.23 -3.13 -36.96
C SER A 500 -5.91 -2.41 -35.64
N ARG A 501 -6.26 -1.11 -35.53
CA ARG A 501 -6.15 -0.35 -34.28
C ARG A 501 -7.04 -0.95 -33.18
N GLN A 502 -8.30 -1.26 -33.49
CA GLN A 502 -9.22 -1.90 -32.54
C GLN A 502 -8.69 -3.25 -32.05
N TYR A 503 -8.05 -4.03 -32.92
CA TYR A 503 -7.41 -5.28 -32.55
C TYR A 503 -6.20 -5.07 -31.62
N LEU A 504 -5.34 -4.10 -31.92
CA LEU A 504 -4.22 -3.74 -31.04
C LEU A 504 -4.71 -3.31 -29.64
N ASP A 505 -5.71 -2.45 -29.58
CA ASP A 505 -6.34 -2.02 -28.32
C ASP A 505 -6.93 -3.20 -27.54
N ALA A 506 -7.54 -4.16 -28.25
CA ALA A 506 -8.09 -5.37 -27.64
C ALA A 506 -6.98 -6.25 -27.04
N LEU A 507 -5.85 -6.42 -27.74
CA LEU A 507 -4.66 -7.13 -27.24
C LEU A 507 -4.12 -6.49 -25.95
N VAL A 508 -3.94 -5.17 -25.95
CA VAL A 508 -3.49 -4.42 -24.76
C VAL A 508 -4.47 -4.60 -23.59
N ARG A 509 -5.78 -4.44 -23.84
CA ARG A 509 -6.82 -4.63 -22.81
C ARG A 509 -6.84 -6.05 -22.26
N HIS A 510 -6.67 -7.06 -23.11
CA HIS A 510 -6.62 -8.44 -22.68
C HIS A 510 -5.40 -8.73 -21.83
N ARG A 511 -4.22 -8.27 -22.25
CA ARG A 511 -2.99 -8.46 -21.46
C ARG A 511 -3.06 -7.75 -20.10
N ARG A 512 -3.64 -6.54 -20.03
CA ARG A 512 -3.95 -5.88 -18.75
C ARG A 512 -4.93 -6.70 -17.90
N SER A 513 -5.99 -7.24 -18.50
CA SER A 513 -6.97 -8.07 -17.77
C SER A 513 -6.37 -9.35 -17.18
N MET A 514 -5.42 -9.95 -17.90
CA MET A 514 -4.67 -11.13 -17.47
C MET A 514 -3.84 -10.84 -16.21
N PHE A 515 -3.08 -9.73 -16.21
CA PHE A 515 -2.33 -9.30 -15.04
C PHE A 515 -3.21 -8.84 -13.88
N ARG A 516 -4.32 -8.15 -14.18
CA ARG A 516 -5.31 -7.79 -13.17
C ARG A 516 -5.90 -9.01 -12.48
N LEU A 517 -6.10 -10.12 -13.19
CA LEU A 517 -6.55 -11.37 -12.59
C LEU A 517 -5.48 -11.95 -11.64
N ASN A 518 -4.19 -11.93 -12.03
CA ASN A 518 -3.10 -12.34 -11.14
C ASN A 518 -3.12 -11.52 -9.83
N THR A 519 -3.24 -10.20 -9.94
CA THR A 519 -3.31 -9.29 -8.78
C THR A 519 -4.54 -9.53 -7.93
N ALA A 520 -5.72 -9.72 -8.55
CA ALA A 520 -6.99 -9.93 -7.86
C ALA A 520 -7.02 -11.25 -7.08
N VAL A 521 -6.40 -12.30 -7.61
CA VAL A 521 -6.25 -13.60 -6.93
C VAL A 521 -5.11 -13.58 -5.91
N GLY A 522 -4.13 -12.70 -6.08
CA GLY A 522 -2.93 -12.63 -5.25
C GLY A 522 -1.95 -13.78 -5.52
N ALA A 523 -1.99 -14.34 -6.74
CA ALA A 523 -1.11 -15.40 -7.20
C ALA A 523 -0.93 -15.31 -8.71
N ARG A 524 0.20 -15.81 -9.23
CA ARG A 524 0.45 -15.88 -10.68
C ARG A 524 -0.39 -17.01 -11.27
N VAL A 525 -1.52 -16.65 -11.88
CA VAL A 525 -2.40 -17.56 -12.65
C VAL A 525 -1.92 -17.66 -14.09
N PHE A 526 -1.46 -16.54 -14.64
CA PHE A 526 -1.00 -16.39 -16.00
C PHE A 526 0.44 -15.83 -16.09
N PRO A 527 1.17 -16.14 -17.18
CA PRO A 527 2.57 -15.77 -17.35
C PRO A 527 2.80 -14.27 -17.57
#